data_AF-A0A183EF91-F1
#
_entry.id   AF-A0A183EF91-F1
#
_cell.length_a   1.000
_cell.length_b   1.000
_cell.length_c   1.000
_cell.angle_alpha   90.00
_cell.angle_beta   90.00
_cell.angle_gamma   90.00
#
_symmetry.space_group_name_H-M   'P 1'
#
loop_
_entity.id
_entity.type
_entity.pdbx_description
1 polymer ?
#
loop_
_entity_poly.entity_id
_entity_poly.type
_entity_poly.pdbx_seq_one_letter_code
_entity_poly.pdbx_strand_id
1 'polypeptide(L)'
;MNDTEELSQCLNRSQCRIISISAQVPLTWALPLYGYAMPVIVAVTLATNSFIVFVLSRKFLRTPTNLVLLAMAISELLTGLCCLPWLIYYYTLYGHVIERYSGLPAFWCSMFPYMAYILPSIFHTVAIWLTVYLAVQRYIYICMPKLVHGYCTVRRSKQVSVNKNKTQFPGFLS
;
A
#
# COMPACT_ATOMS: atom_id res chain seq x y z
N MET A 1 -5.88 -3.79 47.26
CA MET A 1 -5.67 -2.49 46.60
C MET A 1 -4.86 -2.76 45.34
N ASN A 2 -5.33 -2.60 44.09
CA ASN A 2 -6.48 -1.84 43.60
C ASN A 2 -6.95 -2.24 42.19
N ASP A 3 -6.81 -3.49 41.75
CA ASP A 3 -7.13 -3.84 40.35
C ASP A 3 -8.61 -3.64 39.99
N THR A 4 -9.53 -3.90 40.93
CA THR A 4 -10.97 -3.66 40.75
C THR A 4 -11.37 -2.18 40.88
N GLU A 5 -10.62 -1.38 41.65
CA GLU A 5 -10.87 0.06 41.79
C GLU A 5 -10.33 0.87 40.59
N GLU A 6 -9.18 0.51 40.03
CA GLU A 6 -8.65 1.14 38.82
C GLU A 6 -9.52 0.82 37.60
N LEU A 7 -9.97 -0.45 37.46
CA LEU A 7 -10.87 -0.87 36.39
C LEU A 7 -12.24 -0.16 36.46
N SER A 8 -12.75 0.08 37.68
CA SER A 8 -14.01 0.80 37.88
C SER A 8 -13.88 2.31 37.64
N GLN A 9 -12.75 2.93 38.01
CA GLN A 9 -12.46 4.33 37.66
C GLN A 9 -12.33 4.52 36.13
N CYS A 10 -11.73 3.54 35.44
CA CYS A 10 -11.63 3.53 33.98
C CYS A 10 -12.99 3.37 33.27
N LEU A 11 -13.88 2.51 33.78
CA LEU A 11 -15.27 2.37 33.27
C LEU A 11 -16.09 3.64 33.48
N ASN A 12 -15.93 4.28 34.64
CA ASN A 12 -16.66 5.50 35.00
C ASN A 12 -16.29 6.70 34.12
N ARG A 13 -15.10 6.70 33.50
CA ARG A 13 -14.61 7.78 32.63
C ARG A 13 -14.93 7.59 31.14
N SER A 14 -15.71 6.56 30.77
CA SER A 14 -16.09 6.19 29.39
C SER A 14 -14.94 6.06 28.37
N GLN A 15 -13.69 6.00 28.84
CA GLN A 15 -12.48 5.93 28.01
C GLN A 15 -11.81 4.55 28.01
N CYS A 16 -12.39 3.55 28.69
CA CYS A 16 -11.80 2.22 28.76
C CYS A 16 -12.54 1.25 27.83
N ARG A 17 -11.98 1.04 26.64
CA ARG A 17 -12.37 -0.09 25.79
C ARG A 17 -11.46 -1.26 26.13
N ILE A 18 -12.01 -2.26 26.81
CA ILE A 18 -11.29 -3.51 27.10
C ILE A 18 -11.16 -4.28 25.78
N ILE A 19 -9.94 -4.43 25.28
CA ILE A 19 -9.63 -5.15 24.03
C ILE A 19 -8.81 -6.37 24.42
N SER A 20 -9.47 -7.52 24.51
CA SER A 20 -8.83 -8.81 24.79
C SER A 20 -8.65 -9.58 23.48
N ILE A 21 -7.48 -9.45 22.87
CA ILE A 21 -7.14 -10.12 21.59
C ILE A 21 -7.16 -11.64 21.79
N SER A 22 -6.72 -12.07 22.96
CA SER A 22 -6.69 -13.46 23.42
C SER A 22 -8.07 -14.07 23.71
N ALA A 23 -9.13 -13.27 23.81
CA ALA A 23 -10.50 -13.78 23.99
C ALA A 23 -11.21 -14.05 22.65
N GLN A 24 -10.73 -13.46 21.55
CA GLN A 24 -11.34 -13.56 20.22
C GLN A 24 -10.89 -14.81 19.48
N VAL A 25 -9.69 -15.33 19.79
CA VAL A 25 -9.11 -16.51 19.14
C VAL A 25 -8.40 -17.41 20.17
N PRO A 26 -8.58 -18.75 20.10
CA PRO A 26 -7.87 -19.70 20.97
C PRO A 26 -6.34 -19.61 20.77
N LEU A 27 -5.65 -19.34 21.86
CA LEU A 27 -4.21 -19.04 21.90
C LEU A 27 -3.34 -20.19 21.33
N THR A 28 -3.81 -21.43 21.41
CA THR A 28 -3.11 -22.63 20.94
C THR A 28 -2.85 -22.64 19.44
N TRP A 29 -3.79 -22.13 18.64
CA TRP A 29 -3.67 -22.07 17.17
C TRP A 29 -3.22 -20.69 16.70
N ALA A 30 -3.57 -19.65 17.46
CA ALA A 30 -3.21 -18.28 17.15
C ALA A 30 -1.69 -18.04 17.25
N LEU A 31 -1.01 -18.60 18.26
CA LEU A 31 0.44 -18.44 18.42
C LEU A 31 1.27 -18.98 17.24
N PRO A 32 1.12 -20.24 16.80
CA PRO A 32 1.91 -20.75 15.68
C PRO A 32 1.56 -20.05 14.37
N LEU A 33 0.27 -19.77 14.13
CA LEU A 33 -0.18 -19.15 12.90
C LEU A 33 0.25 -17.68 12.79
N TYR A 34 -0.08 -16.86 13.78
CA TYR A 34 0.22 -15.44 13.74
C TYR A 34 1.63 -15.12 14.24
N GLY A 35 2.24 -15.97 15.06
CA GLY A 35 3.59 -15.75 15.59
C GLY A 35 4.72 -16.32 14.74
N TYR A 36 4.47 -17.32 13.90
CA TYR A 36 5.47 -17.87 13.00
C TYR A 36 5.10 -17.72 11.53
N ALA A 37 3.89 -18.13 11.13
CA ALA A 37 3.53 -18.10 9.71
C ALA A 37 3.36 -16.67 9.18
N MET A 38 2.66 -15.79 9.90
CA MET A 38 2.47 -14.40 9.47
C MET A 38 3.78 -13.59 9.30
N PRO A 39 4.75 -13.58 10.23
CA PRO A 39 6.02 -12.90 10.02
C PRO A 39 6.76 -13.42 8.79
N VAL A 40 6.76 -14.74 8.57
CA VAL A 40 7.38 -15.34 7.40
C VAL A 40 6.69 -14.89 6.10
N ILE A 41 5.35 -14.90 6.07
CA ILE A 41 4.57 -14.42 4.92
C ILE A 41 4.88 -12.95 4.66
N VAL A 42 4.84 -12.09 5.68
CA VAL A 42 5.13 -10.66 5.56
C VAL A 42 6.56 -10.43 5.05
N ALA A 43 7.54 -11.18 5.54
CA ALA A 43 8.93 -11.09 5.08
C ALA A 43 9.06 -11.49 3.60
N VAL A 44 8.42 -12.59 3.17
CA VAL A 44 8.41 -13.03 1.78
C VAL A 44 7.71 -12.00 0.89
N THR A 45 6.60 -11.43 1.33
CA THR A 45 5.88 -10.37 0.63
C THR A 45 6.76 -9.13 0.46
N LEU A 46 7.47 -8.68 1.50
CA LEU A 46 8.39 -7.55 1.42
C LEU A 46 9.56 -7.82 0.47
N ALA A 47 10.16 -9.01 0.54
CA ALA A 47 11.26 -9.41 -0.34
C ALA A 47 10.81 -9.44 -1.81
N THR A 48 9.65 -10.05 -2.08
CA THR A 48 9.08 -10.17 -3.43
C THR A 48 8.72 -8.81 -4.01
N ASN A 49 8.01 -7.96 -3.25
CA ASN A 49 7.63 -6.63 -3.70
C ASN A 49 8.85 -5.72 -3.91
N SER A 50 9.88 -5.84 -3.06
CA SER A 50 11.14 -5.10 -3.25
C SER A 50 11.85 -5.51 -4.54
N PHE A 51 11.88 -6.81 -4.83
CA PHE A 51 12.43 -7.32 -6.08
C PHE A 51 11.65 -6.81 -7.30
N ILE A 52 10.32 -6.82 -7.23
CA ILE A 52 9.46 -6.26 -8.29
C ILE A 52 9.79 -4.79 -8.52
N VAL A 53 9.85 -3.97 -7.46
CA VAL A 53 10.24 -2.55 -7.56
C VAL A 53 11.60 -2.39 -8.22
N PHE A 54 12.60 -3.17 -7.78
CA PHE A 54 13.95 -3.12 -8.34
C PHE A 54 13.99 -3.47 -9.83
N VAL A 55 13.29 -4.52 -10.24
CA VAL A 55 13.24 -4.96 -11.64
C VAL A 55 12.49 -3.94 -12.51
N LEU A 56 11.35 -3.43 -12.05
CA LEU A 56 10.51 -2.49 -12.80
C LEU A 56 11.05 -1.06 -12.83
N SER A 57 11.91 -0.68 -11.88
CA SER A 57 12.53 0.66 -11.83
C SER A 57 13.50 0.92 -13.00
N ARG A 58 13.92 -0.12 -13.75
CA ARG A 58 14.78 0.04 -14.91
C ARG A 58 14.10 0.92 -15.98
N LYS A 59 14.82 1.96 -16.44
CA LYS A 59 14.36 2.96 -17.45
C LYS A 59 13.72 2.36 -18.71
N PHE A 60 14.16 1.17 -19.11
CA PHE A 60 13.67 0.46 -20.28
C PHE A 60 12.21 -0.03 -20.15
N LEU A 61 11.73 -0.22 -18.92
CA LEU A 61 10.39 -0.76 -18.63
C LEU A 61 9.37 0.32 -18.28
N ARG A 62 9.59 1.60 -18.62
CA ARG A 62 8.63 2.69 -18.35
C ARG A 62 7.43 2.69 -19.31
N THR A 63 6.68 1.59 -19.32
CA THR A 63 5.35 1.53 -19.92
C THR A 63 4.32 1.95 -18.87
N PRO A 64 3.16 2.49 -19.28
CA PRO A 64 2.17 2.95 -18.33
C PRO A 64 1.58 1.79 -17.50
N THR A 65 1.60 0.57 -18.02
CA THR A 65 1.25 -0.67 -17.29
C THR A 65 2.25 -0.99 -16.18
N ASN A 66 3.55 -0.83 -16.46
CA ASN A 66 4.59 -1.10 -15.47
C ASN A 66 4.63 -0.06 -14.34
N LEU A 67 4.15 1.17 -14.60
CA LEU A 67 4.01 2.18 -13.55
C LEU A 67 2.90 1.82 -12.54
N VAL A 68 1.81 1.21 -12.99
CA VAL A 68 0.74 0.70 -12.13
C VAL A 68 1.23 -0.48 -11.29
N LEU A 69 1.96 -1.41 -11.91
CA LEU A 69 2.57 -2.55 -11.21
C LEU A 69 3.61 -2.09 -10.16
N LEU A 70 4.35 -1.01 -10.46
CA LEU A 70 5.26 -0.40 -9.49
C LEU A 70 4.49 0.22 -8.32
N ALA A 71 3.41 0.96 -8.59
CA ALA A 71 2.57 1.56 -7.55
C ALA A 71 1.97 0.50 -6.62
N MET A 72 1.48 -0.61 -7.19
CA MET A 72 1.03 -1.79 -6.44
C MET A 72 2.11 -2.30 -5.48
N ALA A 73 3.31 -2.57 -5.99
CA ALA A 73 4.40 -3.10 -5.19
C ALA A 73 4.84 -2.13 -4.09
N ILE A 74 4.84 -0.82 -4.36
CA ILE A 74 5.14 0.21 -3.35
C ILE A 74 4.07 0.24 -2.25
N SER A 75 2.79 0.13 -2.61
CA SER A 75 1.70 0.07 -1.63
C SER A 75 1.86 -1.12 -0.69
N GLU A 76 2.16 -2.31 -1.22
CA GLU A 76 2.39 -3.52 -0.43
C GLU A 76 3.63 -3.40 0.49
N LEU A 77 4.70 -2.75 0.02
CA LEU A 77 5.89 -2.47 0.85
C LEU A 77 5.54 -1.56 2.03
N LEU A 78 4.74 -0.51 1.78
CA LEU A 78 4.31 0.39 2.83
C LEU A 78 3.41 -0.33 3.86
N THR A 79 2.50 -1.20 3.40
CA THR A 79 1.70 -2.06 4.27
C THR A 79 2.56 -2.91 5.18
N GLY A 80 3.49 -3.67 4.61
CA GLY A 80 4.37 -4.54 5.38
C GLY A 80 5.17 -3.74 6.39
N LEU A 81 5.70 -2.58 5.99
CA LEU A 81 6.47 -1.71 6.88
C LEU A 81 5.64 -1.14 8.04
N CYS A 82 4.36 -0.83 7.83
CA CYS A 82 3.46 -0.39 8.90
C CYS A 82 2.99 -1.54 9.81
N CYS A 83 2.83 -2.75 9.28
CA CYS A 83 2.42 -3.93 10.06
C CYS A 83 3.58 -4.54 10.87
N LEU A 84 4.83 -4.45 10.38
CA LEU A 84 6.03 -4.96 11.05
C LEU A 84 6.22 -4.46 12.49
N PRO A 85 6.14 -3.15 12.82
CA PRO A 85 6.35 -2.68 14.19
C PRO A 85 5.32 -3.24 15.17
N TRP A 86 4.06 -3.44 14.74
CA TRP A 86 3.05 -4.13 15.54
C TRP A 86 3.46 -5.58 15.81
N LEU A 87 3.90 -6.29 14.77
CA LEU A 87 4.29 -7.69 14.87
C LEU A 87 5.51 -7.88 15.78
N ILE A 88 6.53 -7.02 15.64
CA ILE A 88 7.73 -7.03 16.48
C ILE A 88 7.37 -6.75 17.93
N TYR A 89 6.52 -5.76 18.19
CA TYR A 89 6.09 -5.46 19.55
C TYR A 89 5.31 -6.62 20.19
N TYR A 90 4.36 -7.20 19.44
CA TYR A 90 3.50 -8.25 19.98
C TYR A 90 4.24 -9.58 20.18
N TYR A 91 5.09 -9.98 19.22
CA TYR A 91 5.78 -11.28 19.23
C TYR A 91 7.21 -11.21 19.80
N THR A 92 8.03 -10.24 19.41
CA THR A 92 9.44 -10.17 19.84
C THR A 92 9.60 -9.62 21.25
N LEU A 93 8.78 -8.64 21.64
CA LEU A 93 8.83 -8.05 22.99
C LEU A 93 7.88 -8.72 24.00
N TYR A 94 7.37 -9.92 23.69
CA TYR A 94 6.46 -10.65 24.57
C TYR A 94 5.20 -9.82 24.93
N GLY A 95 4.75 -8.96 24.00
CA GLY A 95 3.60 -8.07 24.19
C GLY A 95 2.31 -8.81 24.58
N HIS A 96 2.17 -10.06 24.12
CA HIS A 96 1.07 -10.95 24.52
C HIS A 96 1.07 -11.32 26.02
N VAL A 97 2.23 -11.29 26.69
CA VAL A 97 2.34 -11.52 28.14
C VAL A 97 2.11 -10.22 28.91
N ILE A 98 2.62 -9.10 28.38
CA ILE A 98 2.38 -7.77 28.96
C ILE A 98 0.89 -7.42 28.96
N GLU A 99 0.16 -7.73 27.87
CA GLU A 99 -1.31 -7.64 27.81
C GLU A 99 -1.99 -8.37 28.97
N ARG A 100 -1.46 -9.55 29.34
CA ARG A 100 -2.03 -10.45 30.33
C ARG A 100 -1.72 -10.04 31.78
N TYR A 101 -0.57 -9.42 32.03
CA TYR A 101 -0.10 -9.06 33.36
C TYR A 101 -0.30 -7.58 33.72
N SER A 102 -0.22 -6.67 32.76
CA SER A 102 -0.20 -5.22 33.03
C SER A 102 -1.10 -4.41 32.09
N GLY A 103 -1.81 -5.06 31.16
CA GLY A 103 -2.63 -4.40 30.16
C GLY A 103 -1.81 -3.77 29.03
N LEU A 104 -2.46 -3.53 27.88
CA LEU A 104 -1.81 -2.93 26.72
C LEU A 104 -1.69 -1.40 26.90
N PRO A 105 -0.55 -0.77 26.58
CA PRO A 105 -0.42 0.69 26.69
C PRO A 105 -1.45 1.42 25.83
N ALA A 106 -1.89 2.61 26.27
CA ALA A 106 -2.94 3.38 25.59
C ALA A 106 -2.66 3.64 24.10
N PHE A 107 -1.38 3.84 23.74
CA PHE A 107 -0.93 3.98 22.36
C PHE A 107 -1.26 2.74 21.51
N TRP A 108 -0.88 1.56 21.98
CA TRP A 108 -1.11 0.30 21.28
C TRP A 108 -2.57 -0.11 21.25
N CYS A 109 -3.34 0.21 22.30
CA CYS A 109 -4.78 -0.01 22.37
C CYS A 109 -5.53 0.75 21.25
N SER A 110 -5.13 2.01 20.99
CA SER A 110 -5.70 2.81 19.91
C SER A 110 -5.17 2.40 18.54
N MET A 111 -3.90 2.05 18.42
CA MET A 111 -3.24 1.70 17.15
C MET A 111 -3.63 0.32 16.61
N PHE A 112 -3.96 -0.63 17.49
CA PHE A 112 -4.36 -2.00 17.14
C PHE A 112 -5.45 -2.10 16.06
N PRO A 113 -6.64 -1.48 16.19
CA PRO A 113 -7.70 -1.58 15.18
C PRO A 113 -7.27 -1.03 13.82
N TYR A 114 -6.42 0.00 13.81
CA TYR A 114 -5.89 0.53 12.55
C TYR A 114 -5.00 -0.48 11.85
N MET A 115 -4.02 -1.05 12.56
CA MET A 115 -3.05 -1.97 11.97
C MET A 115 -3.66 -3.35 11.64
N ALA A 116 -4.57 -3.86 12.48
CA ALA A 116 -5.12 -5.20 12.34
C ALA A 116 -6.30 -5.29 11.37
N TYR A 117 -7.08 -4.22 11.20
CA TYR A 117 -8.32 -4.26 10.43
C TYR A 117 -8.33 -3.26 9.28
N ILE A 118 -7.98 -2.01 9.56
CA ILE A 118 -8.11 -0.92 8.58
C ILE A 118 -7.03 -1.01 7.51
N LEU A 119 -5.75 -1.17 7.90
CA LEU A 119 -4.65 -1.27 6.94
C LEU A 119 -4.86 -2.42 5.94
N PRO A 120 -5.02 -3.68 6.37
CA PRO A 120 -5.23 -4.80 5.44
C PRO A 120 -6.40 -4.56 4.49
N SER A 121 -7.50 -4.00 4.99
CA SER A 121 -8.69 -3.69 4.19
C SER A 121 -8.43 -2.61 3.14
N ILE A 122 -7.76 -1.51 3.51
CA ILE A 122 -7.41 -0.44 2.57
C ILE A 122 -6.46 -0.96 1.50
N PHE A 123 -5.45 -1.75 1.86
CA PHE A 123 -4.51 -2.26 0.88
C PHE A 123 -5.14 -3.26 -0.09
N HIS A 124 -5.99 -4.18 0.40
CA HIS A 124 -6.76 -5.06 -0.48
C HIS A 124 -7.65 -4.29 -1.45
N THR A 125 -8.36 -3.27 -0.96
CA THR A 125 -9.22 -2.46 -1.84
C THR A 125 -8.40 -1.69 -2.88
N VAL A 126 -7.30 -1.04 -2.48
CA VAL A 126 -6.38 -0.35 -3.40
C VAL A 126 -5.82 -1.32 -4.44
N ALA A 127 -5.43 -2.53 -4.04
CA ALA A 127 -4.94 -3.56 -4.94
C ALA A 127 -5.99 -3.97 -5.99
N ILE A 128 -7.26 -4.12 -5.57
CA ILE A 128 -8.37 -4.41 -6.49
C ILE A 128 -8.56 -3.26 -7.48
N TRP A 129 -8.61 -2.01 -7.00
CA TRP A 129 -8.79 -0.84 -7.86
C TRP A 129 -7.66 -0.66 -8.88
N LEU A 130 -6.41 -0.88 -8.46
CA LEU A 130 -5.25 -0.84 -9.34
C LEU A 130 -5.28 -1.99 -10.36
N THR A 131 -5.79 -3.17 -10.00
CA THR A 131 -5.99 -4.30 -10.92
C THR A 131 -7.09 -4.00 -11.94
N VAL A 132 -8.19 -3.37 -11.52
CA VAL A 132 -9.25 -2.90 -12.42
C VAL A 132 -8.69 -1.86 -13.40
N TYR A 133 -7.92 -0.89 -12.91
CA TYR A 133 -7.27 0.10 -13.76
C TYR A 133 -6.36 -0.56 -14.81
N LEU A 134 -5.56 -1.55 -14.39
CA LEU A 134 -4.70 -2.34 -15.28
C LEU A 134 -5.50 -3.06 -16.38
N ALA A 135 -6.63 -3.67 -16.00
CA ALA A 135 -7.51 -4.37 -16.92
C ALA A 135 -8.12 -3.41 -17.96
N VAL A 136 -8.63 -2.26 -17.51
CA VAL A 136 -9.17 -1.21 -18.38
C VAL A 136 -8.10 -0.67 -19.33
N GLN A 137 -6.90 -0.42 -18.82
CA GLN A 137 -5.78 0.06 -19.62
C GLN A 137 -5.40 -0.91 -20.74
N ARG A 138 -5.34 -2.21 -20.45
CA ARG A 138 -5.10 -3.24 -21.48
C ARG A 138 -6.25 -3.29 -22.49
N TYR A 139 -7.49 -3.17 -22.03
CA TYR A 139 -8.66 -3.15 -22.90
C TYR A 139 -8.63 -1.97 -23.88
N ILE A 140 -8.34 -0.75 -23.41
CA ILE A 140 -8.22 0.44 -24.27
C ILE A 140 -7.07 0.26 -25.28
N TYR A 141 -5.91 -0.26 -24.85
CA TYR A 141 -4.78 -0.50 -25.74
C TYR A 141 -5.13 -1.49 -26.88
N ILE A 142 -5.87 -2.56 -26.56
CA ILE A 142 -6.26 -3.60 -27.52
C ILE A 142 -7.39 -3.12 -28.44
N CYS A 143 -8.42 -2.46 -27.90
CA CYS A 143 -9.59 -2.03 -28.67
C CYS A 143 -9.36 -0.72 -29.45
N MET A 144 -8.40 0.11 -29.05
CA MET A 144 -8.11 1.42 -29.67
C MET A 144 -6.67 1.55 -30.20
N PRO A 145 -6.20 0.67 -31.12
CA PRO A 145 -4.89 0.84 -31.75
C PRO A 145 -4.81 2.14 -32.58
N LYS A 146 -5.96 2.67 -33.05
CA LYS A 146 -6.04 3.87 -33.91
C LYS A 146 -5.85 5.19 -33.15
N LEU A 147 -6.16 5.24 -31.85
CA LEU A 147 -6.05 6.48 -31.06
C LEU A 147 -4.60 6.70 -30.56
N VAL A 148 -3.87 5.62 -30.27
CA VAL A 148 -2.44 5.68 -29.87
C VAL A 148 -1.57 6.22 -31.00
N HIS A 149 -1.83 5.86 -32.26
CA HIS A 149 -1.14 6.48 -33.41
C HIS A 149 -1.56 7.95 -33.60
N GLY A 150 -2.81 8.31 -33.33
CA GLY A 150 -3.27 9.72 -33.37
C GLY A 150 -2.57 10.62 -32.35
N TYR A 151 -2.47 10.19 -31.09
CA TYR A 151 -1.81 10.99 -30.04
C TYR A 151 -0.27 11.01 -30.14
N CYS A 152 0.37 9.96 -30.69
CA CYS A 152 1.81 9.99 -31.02
C CYS A 152 2.13 10.85 -32.26
N THR A 153 1.18 11.07 -33.18
CA THR A 153 1.41 11.95 -34.34
C THR A 153 1.19 13.43 -33.98
N VAL A 154 0.27 13.75 -33.06
CA VAL A 154 -0.04 15.15 -32.69
C VAL A 154 1.11 15.86 -31.96
N ARG A 155 1.97 15.16 -31.21
CA ARG A 155 3.17 15.77 -30.62
C ARG A 155 4.33 15.95 -31.59
N ARG A 156 4.39 15.19 -32.69
CA ARG A 156 5.40 15.38 -33.74
C ARG A 156 4.99 16.43 -34.77
N SER A 157 3.70 16.69 -34.94
CA SER A 157 3.20 17.71 -35.87
C SER A 157 3.19 19.14 -35.33
N LYS A 158 3.45 19.38 -34.02
CA LYS A 158 3.58 20.76 -33.49
C LYS A 158 4.97 21.40 -33.64
N GLN A 159 5.99 20.66 -34.08
CA GLN A 159 7.32 21.25 -34.38
C GLN A 159 7.62 21.39 -35.87
N VAL A 160 6.84 20.75 -36.76
CA VAL A 160 7.08 20.85 -38.22
C VAL A 160 6.26 21.97 -38.87
N SER A 161 5.24 22.52 -38.20
CA SER A 161 4.35 23.53 -38.79
C SER A 161 4.64 24.99 -38.41
N VAL A 162 5.68 25.27 -37.61
CA VAL A 162 6.07 26.66 -37.25
C VAL A 162 7.32 27.16 -37.99
N ASN A 163 7.95 26.33 -38.85
CA ASN A 163 9.12 26.75 -39.64
C ASN A 163 8.91 26.71 -41.15
N LYS A 164 7.68 26.97 -41.63
CA LYS A 164 7.37 27.15 -43.06
C LYS A 164 6.68 28.49 -43.36
N ASN A 165 6.93 29.53 -42.57
CA ASN A 165 6.36 30.85 -42.85
C ASN A 165 7.28 32.03 -42.52
N LYS A 166 8.61 31.89 -42.75
CA LYS A 166 9.55 33.01 -42.53
C LYS A 166 10.77 33.12 -43.46
N THR A 167 10.80 32.47 -44.61
CA THR A 167 11.85 32.69 -45.63
C THR A 167 11.30 32.37 -47.02
N GLN A 168 10.78 33.38 -47.72
CA GLN A 168 10.99 33.64 -49.17
C GLN A 168 9.98 34.70 -49.67
N PHE A 169 9.95 35.89 -49.07
CA PHE A 169 9.50 37.12 -49.74
C PHE A 169 10.18 38.30 -49.02
N PRO A 170 11.27 38.81 -49.61
CA PRO A 170 11.33 40.23 -49.96
C PRO A 170 11.69 40.41 -51.43
N GLY A 171 11.01 41.36 -52.07
CA GLY A 171 10.93 41.48 -53.52
C GLY A 171 12.15 42.04 -54.24
N PHE A 172 12.01 42.12 -55.56
CA PHE A 172 12.69 43.10 -56.37
C PHE A 172 11.70 43.66 -57.39
N LEU A 173 11.34 44.93 -57.16
CA LEU A 173 10.93 45.89 -58.17
C LEU A 173 12.15 46.11 -59.08
N SER A 174 12.02 45.94 -60.39
CA SER A 174 12.43 46.89 -61.44
C SER A 174 12.35 46.22 -62.82
#